data_AF-A0A916EBN1-F1
#
_entry.id   AF-A0A916EBN1-F1
#
_cell.length_a   1.000
_cell.length_b   1.000
_cell.length_c   1.000
_cell.angle_alpha   90.00
_cell.angle_beta   90.00
_cell.angle_gamma   90.00
#
_symmetry.space_group_name_H-M   'P 1'
#
loop_
_entity.id
_entity.type
_entity.pdbx_description
1 polymer ?
#
loop_
_entity_poly.entity_id
_entity_poly.type
_entity_poly.pdbx_seq_one_letter_code
_entity_poly.pdbx_strand_id
1 'polypeptide(L)'
;MGKPSLNSRKSSRNHKKNRRERMLKELKGKDEEVADLQVQLLDFKKVVYDSGEKLLNKLEKSSRENNNLVKWLKIYDEKIKDYEKEIYDLNLRLYFSQQHQQTQPQQQSQQQSQSPTFSSLSEYFKFHKS
;
A
#
# COMPACT_ATOMS: atom_id res chain seq x y z
N MET A 1 -59.44 -44.26 45.07
CA MET A 1 -58.93 -43.12 44.25
C MET A 1 -60.09 -42.48 43.51
N GLY A 2 -60.59 -41.33 43.97
CA GLY A 2 -61.78 -40.68 43.39
C GLY A 2 -61.49 -39.95 42.08
N LYS A 3 -62.49 -39.88 41.19
CA LYS A 3 -62.39 -39.15 39.92
C LYS A 3 -62.26 -37.63 40.19
N PRO A 4 -61.38 -36.90 39.47
CA PRO A 4 -61.25 -35.45 39.66
C PRO A 4 -62.53 -34.70 39.32
N SER A 5 -62.80 -33.62 40.06
CA SER A 5 -63.96 -32.74 39.85
C SER A 5 -63.95 -32.11 38.45
N LEU A 6 -65.14 -31.73 37.95
CA LEU A 6 -65.28 -31.06 36.66
C LEU A 6 -64.44 -29.77 36.57
N ASN A 7 -64.37 -29.01 37.66
CA ASN A 7 -63.58 -27.78 37.74
C ASN A 7 -62.07 -28.06 37.67
N SER A 8 -61.60 -29.11 38.34
CA SER A 8 -60.20 -29.56 38.26
C SER A 8 -59.83 -29.98 36.83
N ARG A 9 -60.71 -30.74 36.17
CA ARG A 9 -60.49 -31.16 34.76
C ARG A 9 -60.43 -29.97 33.81
N LYS A 10 -61.34 -28.98 33.96
CA LYS A 10 -61.35 -27.75 33.17
C LYS A 10 -60.10 -26.91 33.39
N SER A 11 -59.70 -26.70 34.65
CA SER A 11 -58.48 -25.97 35.00
C SER A 11 -57.22 -26.63 34.42
N SER A 12 -57.07 -27.95 34.57
CA SER A 12 -55.95 -28.69 33.98
C SER A 12 -55.88 -28.54 32.46
N ARG A 13 -57.04 -28.60 31.77
CA ARG A 13 -57.11 -28.38 30.32
C ARG A 13 -56.66 -26.97 29.93
N ASN A 14 -57.08 -25.95 30.67
CA ASN A 14 -56.69 -24.56 30.43
C ASN A 14 -55.18 -24.34 30.68
N HIS A 15 -54.63 -24.88 31.77
CA HIS A 15 -53.19 -24.81 32.03
C HIS A 15 -52.36 -25.46 30.92
N LYS A 16 -52.79 -26.63 30.42
CA LYS A 16 -52.14 -27.30 29.29
C LYS A 16 -52.21 -26.46 28.01
N LYS A 17 -53.34 -25.82 27.73
CA LYS A 17 -53.51 -24.92 26.57
C LYS A 17 -52.58 -23.70 26.69
N ASN A 18 -52.59 -23.01 27.82
CA ASN A 18 -51.76 -21.81 28.05
C ASN A 18 -50.27 -22.13 27.98
N ARG A 19 -49.85 -23.32 28.45
CA ARG A 19 -48.46 -23.78 28.29
C ARG A 19 -48.08 -23.96 26.82
N ARG A 20 -48.96 -24.58 26.02
CA ARG A 20 -48.73 -24.76 24.58
C ARG A 20 -48.63 -23.42 23.85
N GLU A 21 -49.52 -22.48 24.15
CA GLU A 21 -49.48 -21.14 23.54
C GLU A 21 -48.19 -20.40 23.88
N ARG A 22 -47.70 -20.49 25.12
CA ARG A 22 -46.40 -19.89 25.51
C ARG A 22 -45.24 -20.50 24.74
N MET A 23 -45.18 -21.83 24.66
CA MET A 23 -44.13 -22.51 23.89
C MET A 23 -44.17 -22.14 22.40
N LEU A 24 -45.36 -22.02 21.82
CA LEU A 24 -45.50 -21.63 20.41
C LEU A 24 -45.02 -20.18 20.16
N LYS A 25 -45.33 -19.26 21.07
CA LYS A 25 -44.84 -17.87 21.00
C LYS A 25 -43.31 -17.81 21.10
N GLU A 26 -42.73 -18.58 22.02
CA GLU A 26 -41.28 -18.64 22.20
C GLU A 26 -40.59 -19.23 20.95
N LEU A 27 -41.15 -20.30 20.37
CA LEU A 27 -40.64 -20.86 19.12
C LEU A 27 -40.68 -19.84 17.99
N LYS A 28 -41.81 -19.14 17.82
CA LYS A 28 -41.94 -18.11 16.80
C LYS A 28 -40.92 -16.97 16.98
N GLY A 29 -40.68 -16.54 18.22
CA GLY A 29 -39.66 -15.52 18.51
C GLY A 29 -38.25 -15.99 18.14
N LYS A 30 -37.93 -17.27 18.41
CA LYS A 30 -36.64 -17.86 18.00
C LYS A 30 -36.51 -17.98 16.48
N ASP A 31 -37.60 -18.32 15.78
CA ASP A 31 -37.59 -18.40 14.31
C ASP A 31 -37.32 -17.02 13.67
N GLU A 32 -37.90 -15.95 14.24
CA GLU A 32 -37.64 -14.56 13.83
C GLU A 32 -36.18 -14.17 14.10
N GLU A 33 -35.65 -14.47 15.28
CA GLU A 33 -34.23 -14.22 15.62
C GLU A 33 -33.27 -14.97 14.68
N VAL A 34 -33.57 -16.24 14.35
CA VAL A 34 -32.77 -17.03 13.40
C VAL A 34 -32.79 -16.40 12.01
N ALA A 35 -33.95 -15.89 11.55
CA ALA A 35 -34.05 -15.21 10.27
C ALA A 35 -33.22 -13.92 10.25
N ASP A 36 -33.30 -13.11 11.31
CA ASP A 36 -32.50 -11.88 11.43
C ASP A 36 -31.00 -12.17 11.45
N LEU A 37 -30.58 -13.20 12.19
CA LEU A 37 -29.18 -13.63 12.23
C LEU A 37 -28.70 -14.13 10.86
N GLN A 38 -29.54 -14.81 10.08
CA GLN A 38 -29.20 -15.22 8.72
C GLN A 38 -28.99 -14.02 7.80
N VAL A 39 -29.83 -12.99 7.91
CA VAL A 39 -29.66 -11.74 7.13
C VAL A 39 -28.35 -11.06 7.52
N GLN A 40 -28.09 -10.89 8.82
CA GLN A 40 -26.83 -10.29 9.29
C GLN A 40 -25.59 -11.07 8.84
N LEU A 41 -25.66 -12.40 8.83
CA LEU A 41 -24.56 -13.23 8.34
C LEU A 41 -24.30 -13.03 6.85
N LEU A 42 -25.36 -12.91 6.03
CA LEU A 42 -25.24 -12.63 4.60
C LEU A 42 -24.63 -11.25 4.34
N ASP A 43 -25.08 -10.23 5.06
CA ASP A 43 -24.54 -8.87 4.96
C ASP A 43 -23.07 -8.81 5.39
N PHE A 44 -22.74 -9.45 6.52
CA PHE A 44 -21.36 -9.55 6.98
C PHE A 44 -20.47 -10.25 5.96
N LYS A 45 -20.93 -11.37 5.39
CA LYS A 45 -20.21 -12.10 4.35
C LYS A 45 -19.92 -11.18 3.16
N LYS A 46 -20.90 -10.43 2.69
CA LYS A 46 -20.73 -9.46 1.59
C LYS A 46 -19.66 -8.42 1.93
N VAL A 47 -19.75 -7.80 3.10
CA VAL A 47 -18.77 -6.79 3.54
C VAL A 47 -17.35 -7.36 3.59
N VAL A 48 -17.19 -8.59 4.08
CA VAL A 48 -15.89 -9.27 4.11
C VAL A 48 -15.33 -9.48 2.70
N TYR A 49 -16.13 -9.96 1.76
CA TYR A 49 -15.69 -10.16 0.38
C TYR A 49 -15.33 -8.83 -0.31
N ASP A 50 -16.21 -7.83 -0.23
CA ASP A 50 -15.97 -6.51 -0.84
C ASP A 50 -14.71 -5.84 -0.28
N SER A 51 -14.48 -5.99 1.03
CA SER A 51 -13.29 -5.45 1.69
C SER A 51 -12.02 -6.23 1.30
N GLY A 52 -12.13 -7.56 1.21
CA GLY A 52 -11.05 -8.43 0.76
C GLY A 52 -10.62 -8.12 -0.67
N GLU A 53 -11.57 -7.95 -1.59
CA GLU A 53 -11.30 -7.59 -2.98
C GLU A 53 -10.61 -6.22 -3.08
N LYS A 54 -11.09 -5.21 -2.35
CA LYS A 54 -10.44 -3.89 -2.31
C LYS A 54 -9.00 -3.97 -1.80
N LEU A 55 -8.73 -4.80 -0.80
CA LEU A 55 -7.40 -4.97 -0.24
C LEU A 55 -6.46 -5.69 -1.21
N LEU A 56 -6.93 -6.76 -1.86
CA LEU A 56 -6.18 -7.48 -2.88
C LEU A 56 -5.82 -6.58 -4.07
N ASN A 57 -6.78 -5.82 -4.59
CA ASN A 57 -6.54 -4.88 -5.70
C ASN A 57 -5.49 -3.81 -5.34
N LYS A 58 -5.52 -3.30 -4.10
CA LYS A 58 -4.50 -2.37 -3.62
C LYS A 58 -3.13 -3.04 -3.52
N LEU A 59 -3.07 -4.26 -2.99
CA LEU A 59 -1.83 -5.02 -2.85
C LEU A 59 -1.20 -5.31 -4.21
N GLU A 60 -1.99 -5.76 -5.19
CA GLU A 60 -1.52 -6.01 -6.56
C GLU A 60 -0.99 -4.75 -7.22
N LYS A 61 -1.70 -3.63 -7.08
CA LYS A 61 -1.26 -2.33 -7.59
C LYS A 61 0.07 -1.92 -6.96
N SER A 62 0.17 -1.96 -5.64
CA SER A 62 1.41 -1.63 -4.92
C SER A 62 2.56 -2.57 -5.28
N SER A 63 2.30 -3.86 -5.46
CA SER A 63 3.30 -4.84 -5.90
C SER A 63 3.84 -4.51 -7.29
N ARG A 64 2.95 -4.17 -8.23
CA ARG A 64 3.34 -3.75 -9.59
C ARG A 64 4.17 -2.47 -9.59
N GLU A 65 3.74 -1.46 -8.82
CA GLU A 65 4.48 -0.20 -8.69
C GLU A 65 5.86 -0.42 -8.06
N ASN A 66 5.95 -1.26 -7.02
CA ASN A 66 7.23 -1.59 -6.38
C ASN A 66 8.18 -2.31 -7.36
N ASN A 67 7.67 -3.27 -8.13
CA ASN A 67 8.45 -3.94 -9.18
C ASN A 67 8.96 -2.96 -10.25
N ASN A 68 8.16 -1.95 -10.60
CA ASN A 68 8.61 -0.91 -11.54
C ASN A 68 9.70 -0.04 -10.92
N LEU A 69 9.59 0.34 -9.64
CA LEU A 69 10.63 1.09 -8.94
C LEU A 69 11.95 0.31 -8.87
N VAL A 70 11.89 -1.00 -8.59
CA VAL A 70 13.08 -1.87 -8.61
C VAL A 70 13.74 -1.88 -9.99
N LYS A 71 12.96 -1.91 -11.08
CA LYS A 71 13.52 -1.80 -12.44
C LYS A 71 14.21 -0.46 -12.67
N TRP A 72 13.59 0.64 -12.24
CA TRP A 72 14.20 1.97 -12.33
C TRP A 72 15.51 2.06 -11.56
N LEU A 73 15.55 1.52 -10.34
CA LEU A 73 16.78 1.50 -9.53
C LEU A 73 17.92 0.78 -10.26
N LYS A 74 17.64 -0.35 -10.91
CA LYS A 74 18.65 -1.07 -11.71
C LYS A 74 19.16 -0.25 -12.89
N ILE A 75 18.26 0.40 -13.63
CA ILE A 75 18.63 1.27 -14.75
C ILE A 75 19.52 2.43 -14.29
N TYR A 76 19.17 3.05 -13.16
CA TYR A 76 19.97 4.16 -12.62
C TYR A 76 21.32 3.70 -12.08
N ASP A 77 21.39 2.52 -11.46
CA ASP A 77 22.66 1.93 -11.01
C ASP A 77 23.61 1.66 -12.20
N GLU A 78 23.10 1.14 -13.31
CA GLU A 78 23.86 0.98 -14.56
C GLU A 78 24.36 2.32 -15.10
N LYS A 79 23.48 3.33 -15.18
CA LYS A 79 23.88 4.66 -15.66
C LYS A 79 24.94 5.33 -14.78
N ILE A 80 24.84 5.16 -13.46
CA ILE A 80 25.83 5.70 -12.53
C ILE A 80 27.20 5.08 -12.81
N LYS A 81 27.26 3.76 -12.98
CA LYS A 81 28.50 3.06 -13.33
C LYS A 81 29.09 3.52 -14.66
N ASP A 82 28.24 3.74 -15.66
CA ASP A 82 28.67 4.27 -16.96
C ASP A 82 29.28 5.68 -16.81
N TYR A 83 28.64 6.57 -16.04
CA TYR A 83 29.17 7.91 -15.78
C TYR A 83 30.44 7.90 -14.93
N GLU A 84 30.55 7.04 -13.93
CA GLU A 84 31.77 6.88 -13.14
C GLU A 84 32.95 6.48 -14.03
N LYS A 85 32.72 5.56 -14.98
CA LYS A 85 33.71 5.17 -15.96
C LYS A 85 34.08 6.31 -16.91
N GLU A 86 33.09 7.05 -17.43
CA GLU A 86 33.32 8.20 -18.31
C GLU A 86 34.14 9.28 -17.60
N ILE A 87 33.82 9.60 -16.34
CA ILE A 87 34.57 10.55 -15.51
C ILE A 87 36.02 10.08 -15.34
N TYR A 88 36.23 8.79 -15.06
CA TYR A 88 37.57 8.23 -14.93
C TYR A 88 38.37 8.36 -16.23
N ASP A 89 37.78 7.99 -17.38
CA ASP A 89 38.43 8.07 -18.68
C ASP A 89 38.77 9.52 -19.08
N LEU A 90 37.88 10.47 -18.78
CA LEU A 90 38.13 11.90 -18.99
C LEU A 90 39.28 12.41 -18.11
N ASN A 91 39.30 12.04 -16.84
CA ASN A 91 40.38 12.40 -15.92
C ASN A 91 41.73 11.83 -16.38
N LEU A 92 41.74 10.60 -16.88
CA LEU A 92 42.95 9.98 -17.40
C LEU A 92 43.47 10.72 -18.65
N ARG A 93 42.57 11.10 -19.57
CA ARG A 93 42.92 11.91 -20.75
C ARG A 93 43.47 13.29 -20.36
N LEU A 94 42.86 13.94 -19.36
CA LEU A 94 43.34 15.23 -18.84
C LEU A 94 44.73 15.12 -18.22
N TYR A 95 44.99 14.05 -17.46
CA TYR A 95 46.31 13.82 -16.86
C TYR A 95 47.41 13.72 -17.93
N PHE A 96 47.19 12.93 -18.98
CA PHE A 96 48.18 12.78 -20.05
C PHE A 96 48.30 14.01 -20.95
N SER A 97 47.21 14.74 -21.20
CA SER A 97 47.27 15.98 -22.00
C SER A 97 48.03 17.09 -21.28
N GLN A 98 47.92 17.18 -19.95
CA GLN A 98 48.71 18.11 -19.13
C GLN A 98 50.19 17.74 -19.08
N GLN A 99 50.54 16.45 -19.04
CA GLN A 99 51.95 16.00 -19.11
C GLN A 99 52.62 16.38 -20.43
N HIS A 100 51.89 16.41 -21.55
CA HIS A 100 52.46 16.78 -22.85
C HIS A 100 52.73 18.29 -23.00
N GLN A 101 52.19 19.14 -22.10
CA GLN A 101 52.45 20.59 -22.11
C GLN A 101 53.69 21.00 -21.29
N GLN A 102 54.28 20.12 -20.47
CA GLN A 102 55.47 20.48 -19.67
C GLN A 102 56.82 20.36 -20.40
N THR A 103 56.84 20.03 -21.69
CA THR A 103 58.07 19.90 -22.50
C THR A 103 58.36 21.05 -23.48
N GLN A 104 57.73 22.23 -23.34
CA GLN A 104 58.18 23.44 -24.05
C GLN A 104 58.46 24.61 -23.09
N PRO A 105 59.71 25.12 -23.03
CA PRO A 105 59.97 26.42 -22.42
C PRO A 105 59.81 27.49 -23.51
N GLN A 106 58.62 28.06 -23.68
CA GLN A 106 58.56 29.38 -24.32
C GLN A 106 57.31 30.18 -23.97
N GLN A 107 57.60 31.41 -23.55
CA GLN A 107 56.72 32.54 -23.31
C GLN A 107 55.56 32.64 -24.33
N GLN A 108 54.33 32.81 -23.86
CA GLN A 108 53.48 33.93 -24.27
C GLN A 108 52.14 33.94 -23.51
N SER A 109 51.76 35.15 -23.14
CA SER A 109 50.52 35.61 -22.52
C SER A 109 49.27 35.04 -23.19
N GLN A 110 48.41 34.35 -22.41
CA GLN A 110 47.00 34.20 -22.74
C GLN A 110 46.14 34.52 -21.50
N GLN A 111 45.25 35.50 -21.68
CA GLN A 111 44.16 35.82 -20.78
C GLN A 111 43.41 34.54 -20.42
N GLN A 112 43.48 34.14 -19.15
CA GLN A 112 42.55 33.16 -18.61
C GLN A 112 41.16 33.79 -18.63
N SER A 113 40.34 33.39 -19.59
CA SER A 113 38.89 33.45 -19.46
C SER A 113 38.53 32.63 -18.23
N GLN A 114 38.34 33.30 -17.08
CA GLN A 114 37.90 32.64 -15.86
C GLN A 114 36.48 32.13 -16.09
N SER A 115 36.35 30.84 -16.37
CA SER A 115 35.08 30.14 -16.23
C SER A 115 34.64 30.26 -14.76
N PRO A 116 33.39 30.65 -14.48
CA PRO A 116 32.92 30.75 -13.10
C PRO A 116 33.06 29.40 -12.43
N THR A 117 33.83 29.38 -11.33
CA THR A 117 34.01 28.18 -10.52
C THR A 117 32.98 28.24 -9.41
N PHE A 118 32.06 27.29 -9.37
CA PHE A 118 31.00 27.26 -8.37
C PHE A 118 31.44 26.41 -7.18
N SER A 119 31.24 26.93 -5.98
CA SER A 119 31.59 26.21 -4.73
C SER A 119 30.53 25.16 -4.35
N SER A 120 29.33 25.23 -4.95
CA SER A 120 28.25 24.27 -4.71
C SER A 120 27.26 24.23 -5.88
N LEU A 121 26.51 23.11 -6.02
CA LEU A 121 25.43 22.96 -7.00
C LEU A 121 24.34 24.04 -6.84
N SER A 122 24.08 24.46 -5.60
CA SER A 122 23.16 25.55 -5.27
C SER A 122 23.56 26.88 -5.91
N GLU A 123 24.86 27.16 -6.02
CA GLU A 123 25.38 28.39 -6.63
C GLU A 123 25.25 28.36 -8.16
N TYR A 124 25.55 27.21 -8.77
CA TYR A 124 25.37 26.97 -10.20
C TYR A 124 23.91 27.20 -10.67
N PHE A 125 22.94 26.63 -9.95
CA PHE A 125 21.52 26.80 -10.32
C PHE A 125 20.97 28.21 -10.11
N LYS A 126 21.57 29.00 -9.21
CA LYS A 126 21.21 30.42 -9.05
C LYS A 126 21.74 31.25 -10.21
N PHE A 127 22.98 31.01 -10.64
CA PHE A 127 23.59 31.71 -11.77
C PHE A 127 22.79 31.53 -13.07
N HIS A 128 22.25 30.34 -13.34
CA HIS A 128 21.48 30.05 -14.55
C HIS A 128 19.98 30.44 -14.49
N LYS A 129 19.50 30.98 -13.35
CA LYS A 129 18.09 31.39 -13.17
C LYS A 129 17.87 32.91 -13.17
N SER A 130 18.92 33.71 -13.38
CA SER A 130 18.82 35.17 -13.56
C SER A 130 18.68 35.55 -15.02
#